data_AF-A0A0V1CD19-F1
#
_entry.id   AF-A0A0V1CD19-F1
#
_cell.length_a   1.000
_cell.length_b   1.000
_cell.length_c   1.000
_cell.angle_alpha   90.00
_cell.angle_beta   90.00
_cell.angle_gamma   90.00
#
_symmetry.space_group_name_H-M   'P 1'
#
loop_
_entity.id
_entity.type
_entity.pdbx_description
1 polymer ?
#
loop_
_entity_poly.entity_id
_entity_poly.type
_entity_poly.pdbx_seq_one_letter_code
_entity_poly.pdbx_strand_id
1 'polypeptide(L)'
;MKQILLILCFTVAINAASKLLYHINEDNWKQILKDEWMIEFHAPWCPACKDLSKAWSSFAEWSKDLKIKVAEVDVTSNPGLSGRFLVTALPTILHVKDGIFRTYTGARDKEDFVSFIEKKKWTIVDPLPSWKHPDSFQMGIVSLFFKLSMAVRDLHVTLIEKYGLSSWMSYSLFGFITLFLGCVLGFVIVFIIDRVFPTKLPSTTTPTTKVHKKGKAKNRKANDKSSGDSAPHSESEHHANEDNTRRRKSKFSSIQFNWMCNNIISTSAFTDRTIAGRYHSVTVSTLCVCLSIMESNAGKNKIYTPSVPYAAVIPQGVEKNRTIVVQGLVTSSGHKLLCCSSEKCFSHFAVNLCCGVRTEGDHRDDIALHIDVRFGLENIVVLNSLIQDTWGTEERHRNPCRRGQPFRIKITAFQDRYQMAMNQDLFMEYYHRVPIENIKVLQIEGCVVVDIIEYAYSEAHIVKDYILNHIDEYALAHPKETTVLCPKVPVSVPIKYSKDHFPVIFINAKMVRLPTAFEIDFLAGEDIALRSKFNFDDQIIVRNARVNGKWGVEEQRSYCFPFVPQYHEDFEITCDEKRFAVRAGDLHLYSFLHRIEPYLIDTMRISGDVKIIKIRIKRKFTF
;
A
#
# COMPACT_ATOMS: atom_id res chain seq x y z
N MET A 1 9.86 -60.89 28.28
CA MET A 1 10.77 -59.78 28.64
C MET A 1 11.10 -58.85 27.48
N LYS A 2 11.52 -59.33 26.30
CA LYS A 2 11.91 -58.45 25.17
C LYS A 2 10.79 -57.54 24.63
N GLN A 3 9.54 -58.00 24.60
CA GLN A 3 8.40 -57.16 24.16
C GLN A 3 8.02 -56.06 25.16
N ILE A 4 8.15 -56.32 26.46
CA ILE A 4 7.88 -55.31 27.51
C ILE A 4 8.96 -54.22 27.49
N LEU A 5 10.22 -54.60 27.24
CA LEU A 5 11.34 -53.66 27.11
C LEU A 5 11.18 -52.75 25.88
N LEU A 6 10.65 -53.28 24.76
CA LEU A 6 10.39 -52.51 23.54
C LEU A 6 9.27 -51.49 23.73
N ILE A 7 8.20 -51.85 24.44
CA ILE A 7 7.09 -50.93 24.75
C ILE A 7 7.52 -49.86 25.76
N LEU A 8 8.38 -50.20 26.74
CA LEU A 8 8.96 -49.21 27.66
C LEU A 8 9.91 -48.25 26.94
N CYS A 9 10.75 -48.73 26.01
CA CYS A 9 11.63 -47.86 25.23
C CYS A 9 10.84 -46.95 24.26
N PHE A 10 9.74 -47.43 23.68
CA PHE A 10 8.89 -46.62 22.80
C PHE A 10 8.12 -45.53 23.58
N THR A 11 7.64 -45.85 24.78
CA THR A 11 6.95 -44.86 25.65
C THR A 11 7.91 -43.82 26.25
N VAL A 12 9.16 -44.20 26.57
CA VAL A 12 10.20 -43.24 26.99
C VAL A 12 10.67 -42.35 25.83
N ALA A 13 10.76 -42.89 24.60
CA ALA A 13 11.11 -42.11 23.42
C ALA A 13 10.04 -41.07 23.03
N ILE A 14 8.76 -41.43 23.15
CA ILE A 14 7.64 -40.50 22.85
C ILE A 14 7.59 -39.35 23.88
N ASN A 15 7.92 -39.61 25.16
CA ASN A 15 7.97 -38.57 26.19
C ASN A 15 9.21 -37.65 26.11
N ALA A 16 10.23 -37.99 25.31
CA ALA A 16 11.42 -37.16 25.14
C ALA A 16 11.28 -36.12 24.02
N ALA A 17 10.43 -36.38 23.02
CA ALA A 17 10.25 -35.51 21.86
C ALA A 17 9.44 -34.23 22.15
N SER A 18 8.54 -34.26 23.15
CA SER A 18 7.70 -33.10 23.52
C SER A 18 8.42 -32.03 24.35
N LYS A 19 9.69 -32.21 24.70
CA LYS A 19 10.38 -31.36 25.70
C LYS A 19 11.29 -30.27 25.11
N LEU A 20 11.29 -30.06 23.79
CA LEU A 20 12.21 -29.14 23.12
C LEU A 20 11.59 -27.86 22.55
N LEU A 21 10.27 -27.78 22.52
CA LEU A 21 9.53 -26.58 22.16
C LEU A 21 9.09 -25.86 23.44
N TYR A 22 9.48 -24.59 23.58
CA TYR A 22 9.14 -23.79 24.75
C TYR A 22 7.86 -22.99 24.53
N HIS A 23 6.88 -23.13 25.42
CA HIS A 23 5.69 -22.29 25.39
C HIS A 23 5.93 -20.98 26.17
N ILE A 24 5.84 -19.86 25.46
CA ILE A 24 6.06 -18.53 26.02
C ILE A 24 4.72 -17.85 26.28
N ASN A 25 4.58 -17.31 27.49
CA ASN A 25 3.39 -16.64 27.99
C ASN A 25 3.74 -15.30 28.65
N GLU A 26 2.72 -14.57 29.09
CA GLU A 26 2.86 -13.24 29.69
C GLU A 26 3.73 -13.20 30.96
N ASP A 27 3.88 -14.32 31.66
CA ASP A 27 4.65 -14.41 32.91
C ASP A 27 6.13 -14.74 32.66
N ASN A 28 6.41 -15.56 31.64
CA ASN A 28 7.74 -16.12 31.41
C ASN A 28 8.52 -15.48 30.25
N TRP A 29 7.90 -14.63 29.41
CA TRP A 29 8.53 -14.09 28.20
C TRP A 29 9.86 -13.38 28.41
N LYS A 30 10.12 -12.81 29.59
CA LYS A 30 11.40 -12.14 29.90
C LYS A 30 12.61 -13.07 29.77
N GLN A 31 12.41 -14.39 29.81
CA GLN A 31 13.50 -15.35 29.62
C GLN A 31 14.10 -15.30 28.20
N ILE A 32 13.35 -14.82 27.20
CA ILE A 32 13.83 -14.70 25.82
C ILE A 32 14.86 -13.58 25.64
N LEU A 33 14.97 -12.67 26.62
CA LEU A 33 15.93 -11.57 26.61
C LEU A 33 17.37 -12.05 26.83
N LYS A 34 17.55 -13.30 27.26
CA LYS A 34 18.84 -13.94 27.49
C LYS A 34 18.98 -15.14 26.56
N ASP A 35 20.20 -15.44 26.13
CA ASP A 35 20.51 -16.51 25.17
C ASP A 35 19.98 -16.25 23.75
N GLU A 36 20.10 -17.25 22.89
CA GLU A 36 19.65 -17.22 21.50
C GLU A 36 18.36 -18.04 21.31
N TRP A 37 17.33 -17.39 20.76
CA TRP A 37 16.00 -17.93 20.59
C TRP A 37 15.47 -17.74 19.17
N MET A 38 14.63 -18.67 18.75
CA MET A 38 13.71 -18.51 17.62
C MET A 38 12.28 -18.66 18.13
N ILE A 39 11.42 -17.71 17.82
CA ILE A 39 10.09 -17.58 18.44
C ILE A 39 9.04 -17.42 17.35
N GLU A 40 8.04 -18.30 17.34
CA GLU A 40 6.85 -18.19 16.50
C GLU A 40 5.69 -17.59 17.27
N PHE A 41 5.04 -16.58 16.70
CA PHE A 41 3.74 -16.09 17.13
C PHE A 41 2.67 -16.68 16.21
N HIS A 42 1.74 -17.43 16.79
CA HIS A 42 0.72 -18.18 16.05
C HIS A 42 -0.67 -18.04 16.70
N ALA A 43 -1.70 -18.49 15.97
CA ALA A 43 -3.05 -18.64 16.50
C ALA A 43 -3.68 -19.96 16.01
N PRO A 44 -4.44 -20.68 16.86
CA PRO A 44 -5.00 -21.99 16.53
C PRO A 44 -6.05 -21.97 15.41
N TRP A 45 -6.66 -20.82 15.14
CA TRP A 45 -7.61 -20.65 14.04
C TRP A 45 -6.96 -20.26 12.71
N CYS A 46 -5.66 -19.91 12.69
CA CYS A 46 -4.97 -19.43 11.50
C CYS A 46 -4.48 -20.59 10.60
N PRO A 47 -4.92 -20.69 9.33
CA PRO A 47 -4.50 -21.77 8.43
C PRO A 47 -2.99 -21.78 8.17
N ALA A 48 -2.38 -20.63 7.89
CA ALA A 48 -0.95 -20.52 7.63
C ALA A 48 -0.07 -20.93 8.83
N CYS A 49 -0.58 -20.74 10.06
CA CYS A 49 0.10 -21.23 11.27
C CYS A 49 0.02 -22.74 11.40
N LYS A 50 -1.12 -23.36 11.04
CA LYS A 50 -1.27 -24.82 11.05
C LYS A 50 -0.31 -25.49 10.06
N ASP A 51 -0.13 -24.88 8.89
CA ASP A 51 0.81 -25.38 7.88
C ASP A 51 2.26 -25.29 8.37
N LEU A 52 2.64 -24.20 9.04
CA LEU A 52 3.97 -23.98 9.61
C LEU A 52 4.26 -24.88 10.82
N SER A 53 3.27 -25.16 11.67
CA SER A 53 3.42 -25.88 12.95
C SER A 53 4.20 -27.21 12.82
N LYS A 54 4.00 -27.95 11.72
CA LYS A 54 4.74 -29.20 11.45
C LYS A 54 6.23 -28.95 11.21
N ALA A 55 6.58 -27.95 10.39
CA ALA A 55 7.96 -27.59 10.12
C ALA A 55 8.62 -26.98 11.37
N TRP A 56 7.89 -26.17 12.13
CA TRP A 56 8.37 -25.56 13.38
C TRP A 56 8.70 -26.60 14.45
N SER A 57 7.81 -27.57 14.66
CA SER A 57 8.05 -28.69 15.59
C SER A 57 9.26 -29.51 15.18
N SER A 58 9.39 -29.80 13.87
CA SER A 58 10.55 -30.53 13.34
C SER A 58 11.86 -29.75 13.43
N PHE A 59 11.80 -28.42 13.42
CA PHE A 59 12.93 -27.54 13.66
C PHE A 59 13.29 -27.47 15.15
N ALA A 60 12.31 -27.46 16.05
CA ALA A 60 12.53 -27.48 17.50
C ALA A 60 13.31 -28.72 17.97
N GLU A 61 13.16 -29.86 17.29
CA GLU A 61 13.97 -31.07 17.55
C GLU A 61 15.47 -30.83 17.36
N TRP A 62 15.85 -29.93 16.44
CA TRP A 62 17.25 -29.58 16.11
C TRP A 62 17.84 -28.46 16.98
N SER A 63 17.05 -27.95 17.92
CA SER A 63 17.44 -26.85 18.82
C SER A 63 18.72 -27.16 19.63
N LYS A 64 18.90 -28.42 20.07
CA LYS A 64 20.09 -28.85 20.83
C LYS A 64 21.37 -28.77 20.00
N ASP A 65 21.32 -29.24 18.76
CA ASP A 65 22.48 -29.31 17.87
C ASP A 65 22.92 -27.90 17.46
N LEU A 66 21.96 -27.00 17.25
CA LEU A 66 22.19 -25.60 16.90
C LEU A 66 22.51 -24.70 18.10
N LYS A 67 22.43 -25.23 19.34
CA LYS A 67 22.60 -24.49 20.60
C LYS A 67 21.68 -23.25 20.71
N ILE A 68 20.46 -23.37 20.21
CA ILE A 68 19.42 -22.33 20.32
C ILE A 68 18.21 -22.88 21.06
N LYS A 69 17.33 -21.99 21.51
CA LYS A 69 16.03 -22.37 22.07
C LYS A 69 14.92 -22.02 21.08
N VAL A 70 13.97 -22.93 20.88
CA VAL A 70 12.84 -22.71 19.97
C VAL A 70 11.56 -22.60 20.78
N ALA A 71 10.78 -21.56 20.51
CA ALA A 71 9.60 -21.22 21.28
C ALA A 71 8.39 -20.93 20.39
N GLU A 72 7.21 -21.07 20.98
CA GLU A 72 5.94 -20.63 20.41
C GLU A 72 5.13 -19.77 21.39
N VAL A 73 4.39 -18.83 20.84
CA VAL A 73 3.47 -17.93 21.54
C VAL A 73 2.12 -17.98 20.85
N ASP A 74 1.12 -18.49 21.56
CA ASP A 74 -0.27 -18.36 21.14
C ASP A 74 -0.78 -16.96 21.48
N VAL A 75 -1.02 -16.15 20.45
CA VAL A 75 -1.50 -14.77 20.60
C VAL A 75 -2.98 -14.69 21.02
N THR A 76 -3.74 -15.79 20.89
CA THR A 76 -5.13 -15.83 21.35
C THR A 76 -5.23 -15.95 22.86
N SER A 77 -4.36 -16.77 23.44
CA SER A 77 -4.24 -16.92 24.90
C SER A 77 -3.45 -15.78 25.55
N ASN A 78 -2.58 -15.10 24.81
CA ASN A 78 -1.66 -14.06 25.32
C ASN A 78 -1.78 -12.73 24.56
N PRO A 79 -2.91 -12.02 24.64
CA PRO A 79 -3.14 -10.78 23.87
C PRO A 79 -2.18 -9.65 24.27
N GLY A 80 -1.72 -9.61 25.52
CA GLY A 80 -0.75 -8.62 25.96
C GLY A 80 0.63 -8.84 25.34
N LEU A 81 1.05 -10.09 25.10
CA LEU A 81 2.27 -10.37 24.35
C LEU A 81 2.14 -9.94 22.89
N SER A 82 1.00 -10.22 22.25
CA SER A 82 0.75 -9.76 20.88
C SER A 82 0.95 -8.25 20.71
N GLY A 83 0.39 -7.45 21.64
CA GLY A 83 0.61 -6.01 21.67
C GLY A 83 2.06 -5.61 21.98
N ARG A 84 2.71 -6.28 22.95
CA ARG A 84 4.09 -5.99 23.37
C ARG A 84 5.12 -6.20 22.25
N PHE A 85 4.91 -7.23 21.44
CA PHE A 85 5.76 -7.55 20.29
C PHE A 85 5.25 -6.93 18.99
N LEU A 86 4.15 -6.15 19.06
CA LEU A 86 3.50 -5.50 17.92
C LEU A 86 3.23 -6.46 16.76
N VAL A 87 2.68 -7.64 17.07
CA VAL A 87 2.36 -8.68 16.08
C VAL A 87 1.14 -8.25 15.27
N THR A 88 1.35 -7.85 14.02
CA THR A 88 0.28 -7.38 13.11
C THR A 88 -0.20 -8.44 12.12
N ALA A 89 0.56 -9.52 11.93
CA ALA A 89 0.25 -10.63 11.03
C ALA A 89 0.72 -11.97 11.61
N LEU A 90 0.11 -13.07 11.19
CA LEU A 90 0.45 -14.43 11.63
C LEU A 90 0.73 -15.34 10.42
N PRO A 91 1.65 -16.31 10.53
CA PRO A 91 2.63 -16.44 11.61
C PRO A 91 3.71 -15.37 11.51
N THR A 92 4.14 -14.83 12.65
CA THR A 92 5.31 -13.94 12.75
C THR A 92 6.43 -14.68 13.45
N ILE A 93 7.63 -14.67 12.89
CA ILE A 93 8.79 -15.37 13.44
C ILE A 93 9.87 -14.35 13.79
N LEU A 94 10.37 -14.41 15.02
CA LEU A 94 11.46 -13.56 15.50
C LEU A 94 12.66 -14.41 15.88
N HIS A 95 13.85 -13.94 15.53
CA HIS A 95 15.11 -14.37 16.11
C HIS A 95 15.52 -13.38 17.20
N VAL A 96 15.98 -13.91 18.33
CA VAL A 96 16.42 -13.10 19.47
C VAL A 96 17.77 -13.60 19.89
N LYS A 97 18.72 -12.70 20.09
CA LYS A 97 20.01 -13.05 20.67
C LYS A 97 20.46 -11.96 21.63
N ASP A 98 20.63 -12.34 22.89
CA ASP A 98 21.07 -11.44 23.95
C ASP A 98 20.24 -10.15 24.02
N GLY A 99 18.91 -10.30 23.89
CA GLY A 99 17.94 -9.20 23.92
C GLY A 99 17.79 -8.44 22.61
N ILE A 100 18.55 -8.77 21.56
CA ILE A 100 18.44 -8.14 20.24
C ILE A 100 17.46 -8.93 19.37
N PHE A 101 16.32 -8.35 19.09
CA PHE A 101 15.24 -8.93 18.29
C PHE A 101 15.43 -8.66 16.80
N ARG A 102 15.17 -9.64 15.94
CA ARG A 102 15.22 -9.55 14.48
C ARG A 102 14.04 -10.29 13.87
N THR A 103 13.42 -9.72 12.85
CA THR A 103 12.31 -10.38 12.16
C THR A 103 12.84 -11.37 11.13
N TYR A 104 12.38 -12.62 11.19
CA TYR A 104 12.70 -13.61 10.17
C TYR A 104 11.73 -13.47 8.98
N THR A 105 12.28 -13.32 7.77
CA THR A 105 11.54 -13.13 6.52
C THR A 105 11.85 -14.20 5.47
N GLY A 106 12.60 -15.24 5.84
CA GLY A 106 12.98 -16.36 4.96
C GLY A 106 11.85 -17.35 4.70
N ALA A 107 12.19 -18.47 4.08
CA ALA A 107 11.23 -19.53 3.77
C ALA A 107 10.76 -20.22 5.06
N ARG A 108 9.52 -20.73 5.06
CA ARG A 108 8.82 -21.25 6.25
C ARG A 108 8.95 -22.78 6.38
N ASP A 109 10.11 -23.30 6.02
CA ASP A 109 10.47 -24.71 6.08
C ASP A 109 11.64 -24.95 7.04
N LYS A 110 11.79 -26.21 7.45
CA LYS A 110 12.79 -26.61 8.44
C LYS A 110 14.20 -26.31 7.96
N GLU A 111 14.48 -26.58 6.69
CA GLU A 111 15.79 -26.46 6.08
C GLU A 111 16.28 -25.00 6.11
N ASP A 112 15.42 -24.03 5.79
CA ASP A 112 15.81 -22.62 5.86
C ASP A 112 16.01 -22.15 7.30
N PHE A 113 15.16 -22.56 8.26
CA PHE A 113 15.36 -22.24 9.69
C PHE A 113 16.71 -22.73 10.23
N VAL A 114 17.05 -23.99 9.94
CA VAL A 114 18.36 -24.56 10.31
C VAL A 114 19.48 -23.76 9.66
N SER A 115 19.37 -23.50 8.35
CA SER A 115 20.39 -22.76 7.60
C SER A 115 20.58 -21.32 8.09
N PHE A 116 19.50 -20.67 8.54
CA PHE A 116 19.51 -19.30 9.03
C PHE A 116 20.32 -19.16 10.31
N ILE A 117 20.20 -20.13 11.21
CA ILE A 117 20.93 -20.19 12.47
C ILE A 117 22.36 -20.67 12.26
N GLU A 118 22.55 -21.79 11.56
CA GLU A 118 23.87 -22.41 11.34
C GLU A 118 24.81 -21.48 10.56
N LYS A 119 24.33 -20.89 9.46
CA LYS A 119 25.11 -19.95 8.64
C LYS A 119 25.11 -18.52 9.20
N LYS A 120 24.50 -18.29 10.38
CA LYS A 120 24.38 -16.98 11.02
C LYS A 120 23.82 -15.89 10.09
N LYS A 121 22.87 -16.24 9.21
CA LYS A 121 22.25 -15.27 8.27
C LYS A 121 21.61 -14.09 9.00
N TRP A 122 21.22 -14.29 10.26
CA TRP A 122 20.70 -13.24 11.15
C TRP A 122 21.64 -12.06 11.37
N THR A 123 22.95 -12.17 11.11
CA THR A 123 23.87 -11.01 11.24
C THR A 123 23.60 -9.92 10.21
N ILE A 124 22.96 -10.27 9.09
CA ILE A 124 22.63 -9.35 7.98
C ILE A 124 21.25 -8.72 8.21
N VAL A 125 20.42 -9.32 9.06
CA VAL A 125 19.08 -8.81 9.36
C VAL A 125 19.18 -7.72 10.41
N ASP A 126 18.69 -6.53 10.08
CA ASP A 126 18.68 -5.40 11.00
C ASP A 126 17.84 -5.70 12.25
N PRO A 127 18.35 -5.32 13.45
CA PRO A 127 17.59 -5.48 14.67
C PRO A 127 16.37 -4.57 14.69
N LEU A 128 15.35 -4.96 15.46
CA LEU A 128 14.18 -4.13 15.69
C LEU A 128 14.63 -2.79 16.29
N PRO A 129 14.09 -1.66 15.80
CA PRO A 129 14.41 -0.34 16.34
C PRO A 129 14.14 -0.27 17.85
N SER A 130 14.94 0.50 18.59
CA SER A 130 14.85 0.59 20.06
C SER A 130 13.46 1.01 20.57
N TRP A 131 12.70 1.80 19.81
CA TRP A 131 11.33 2.19 20.17
C TRP A 131 10.30 1.06 20.03
N LYS A 132 10.61 0.00 19.28
CA LYS A 132 9.82 -1.25 19.19
C LYS A 132 10.33 -2.35 20.12
N HIS A 133 11.28 -2.04 21.00
CA HIS A 133 11.86 -3.05 21.89
C HIS A 133 10.82 -3.56 22.91
N PRO A 134 10.58 -4.88 23.02
CA PRO A 134 9.53 -5.45 23.89
C PRO A 134 9.69 -5.12 25.38
N ASP A 135 10.93 -4.97 25.87
CA ASP A 135 11.20 -4.61 27.27
C ASP A 135 11.12 -3.09 27.54
N SER A 136 10.82 -2.28 26.54
CA SER A 136 10.63 -0.84 26.72
C SER A 136 9.35 -0.51 27.51
N PHE A 137 9.38 0.60 28.24
CA PHE A 137 8.21 1.13 28.94
C PHE A 137 7.02 1.36 27.99
N GLN A 138 7.28 1.90 26.80
CA GLN A 138 6.27 2.13 25.76
C GLN A 138 5.58 0.82 25.36
N MET A 139 6.35 -0.25 25.09
CA MET A 139 5.74 -1.55 24.74
C MET A 139 5.00 -2.19 25.92
N GLY A 140 5.36 -1.85 27.16
CA GLY A 140 4.55 -2.13 28.34
C GLY A 140 3.16 -1.47 28.29
N ILE A 141 3.08 -0.19 27.89
CA ILE A 141 1.80 0.51 27.71
C ILE A 141 0.98 -0.10 26.57
N VAL A 142 1.61 -0.40 25.42
CA VAL A 142 0.92 -1.04 24.28
C VAL A 142 0.37 -2.40 24.68
N SER A 143 1.13 -3.20 25.43
CA SER A 143 0.67 -4.47 26.01
C SER A 143 -0.59 -4.29 26.86
N LEU A 144 -0.59 -3.31 27.76
CA LEU A 144 -1.75 -3.00 28.61
C LEU A 144 -2.98 -2.59 27.78
N PHE A 145 -2.78 -1.78 26.73
CA PHE A 145 -3.86 -1.36 25.83
C PHE A 145 -4.52 -2.57 25.15
N PHE A 146 -3.72 -3.51 24.64
CA PHE A 146 -4.23 -4.74 24.03
C PHE A 146 -5.00 -5.62 25.02
N LYS A 147 -4.50 -5.77 26.25
CA LYS A 147 -5.22 -6.49 27.31
C LYS A 147 -6.55 -5.83 27.64
N LEU A 148 -6.58 -4.50 27.76
CA LEU A 148 -7.80 -3.75 28.04
C LEU A 148 -8.81 -3.90 26.89
N SER A 149 -8.35 -3.82 25.64
CA SER A 149 -9.20 -4.00 24.47
C SER A 149 -9.88 -5.38 24.45
N MET A 150 -9.12 -6.44 24.74
CA MET A 150 -9.66 -7.79 24.84
C MET A 150 -10.60 -7.95 26.04
N ALA A 151 -10.26 -7.40 27.21
CA ALA A 151 -11.14 -7.42 28.38
C ALA A 151 -12.49 -6.72 28.11
N VAL A 152 -12.50 -5.60 27.39
CA VAL A 152 -13.73 -4.91 26.98
C VAL A 152 -14.56 -5.78 26.03
N ARG A 153 -13.90 -6.44 25.06
CA ARG A 153 -14.56 -7.38 24.15
C ARG A 153 -15.17 -8.57 24.92
N ASP A 154 -14.44 -9.16 25.85
CA ASP A 154 -14.90 -10.32 26.63
C ASP A 154 -16.08 -9.92 27.55
N LEU A 155 -16.03 -8.72 28.11
CA LEU A 155 -17.15 -8.16 28.86
C LEU A 155 -18.37 -7.93 27.95
N HIS A 156 -18.19 -7.40 26.74
CA HIS A 156 -19.27 -7.25 25.75
C HIS A 156 -19.94 -8.60 25.43
N VAL A 157 -19.12 -9.61 25.12
CA VAL A 157 -19.60 -10.97 24.82
C VAL A 157 -20.34 -11.54 26.04
N THR A 158 -19.79 -11.39 27.24
CA THR A 158 -20.45 -11.84 28.47
C THR A 158 -21.80 -11.15 28.70
N LEU A 159 -21.90 -9.84 28.46
CA LEU A 159 -23.15 -9.08 28.58
C LEU A 159 -24.23 -9.59 27.60
N ILE A 160 -23.85 -9.95 26.39
CA ILE A 160 -24.78 -10.48 25.37
C ILE A 160 -25.16 -11.93 25.69
N GLU A 161 -24.17 -12.81 25.85
CA GLU A 161 -24.39 -14.26 25.93
C GLU A 161 -24.89 -14.71 27.31
N LYS A 162 -24.30 -14.18 28.39
CA LYS A 162 -24.63 -14.60 29.77
C LYS A 162 -25.79 -13.82 30.37
N TYR A 163 -25.86 -12.52 30.10
CA TYR A 163 -26.89 -11.63 30.65
C TYR A 163 -28.03 -11.34 29.68
N GLY A 164 -27.95 -11.82 28.42
CA GLY A 164 -29.02 -11.70 27.43
C GLY A 164 -29.29 -10.26 26.97
N LEU A 165 -28.34 -9.34 27.17
CA LEU A 165 -28.51 -7.95 26.77
C LEU A 165 -28.42 -7.81 25.24
N SER A 166 -29.27 -6.96 24.66
CA SER A 166 -29.19 -6.63 23.24
C SER A 166 -27.91 -5.83 22.94
N SER A 167 -27.32 -6.02 21.75
CA SER A 167 -26.04 -5.38 21.38
C SER A 167 -26.05 -3.86 21.56
N TRP A 168 -27.17 -3.19 21.23
CA TRP A 168 -27.29 -1.74 21.38
C TRP A 168 -27.19 -1.28 22.84
N MET A 169 -27.75 -2.05 23.79
CA MET A 169 -27.68 -1.73 25.22
C MET A 169 -26.25 -1.82 25.74
N SER A 170 -25.50 -2.85 25.30
CA SER A 170 -24.09 -2.99 25.66
C SER A 170 -23.25 -1.84 25.10
N TYR A 171 -23.46 -1.45 23.84
CA TYR A 171 -22.76 -0.30 23.26
C TYR A 171 -23.13 1.02 23.96
N SER A 172 -24.39 1.23 24.33
CA SER A 172 -24.80 2.39 25.11
C SER A 172 -24.08 2.42 26.47
N LEU A 173 -24.02 1.29 27.19
CA LEU A 173 -23.30 1.20 28.46
C LEU A 173 -21.82 1.56 28.32
N PHE A 174 -21.12 1.00 27.33
CA PHE A 174 -19.72 1.35 27.08
C PHE A 174 -19.54 2.81 26.66
N GLY A 175 -20.48 3.36 25.87
CA GLY A 175 -20.49 4.78 25.51
C GLY A 175 -20.58 5.69 26.74
N PHE A 176 -21.46 5.38 27.68
CA PHE A 176 -21.59 6.14 28.93
C PHE A 176 -20.34 6.03 29.81
N ILE A 177 -19.78 4.83 29.95
CA ILE A 177 -18.53 4.62 30.72
C ILE A 177 -17.37 5.42 30.09
N THR A 178 -17.24 5.38 28.76
CA THR A 178 -16.19 6.09 28.03
C THR A 178 -16.34 7.61 28.18
N LEU A 179 -17.56 8.12 28.04
CA LEU A 179 -17.85 9.55 28.23
C LEU A 179 -17.53 9.99 29.67
N PHE A 180 -17.95 9.20 30.66
CA PHE A 180 -17.69 9.49 32.07
C PHE A 180 -16.19 9.51 32.39
N LEU A 181 -15.45 8.47 31.97
CA LEU A 181 -13.99 8.40 32.14
C LEU A 181 -13.29 9.58 31.44
N GLY A 182 -13.72 9.94 30.24
CA GLY A 182 -13.21 11.10 29.50
C GLY A 182 -13.46 12.42 30.24
N CYS A 183 -14.65 12.60 30.82
CA CYS A 183 -14.96 13.77 31.65
C CYS A 183 -14.06 13.83 32.90
N VAL A 184 -13.92 12.72 33.63
CA VAL A 184 -13.06 12.65 34.83
C VAL A 184 -11.61 12.97 34.46
N LEU A 185 -11.08 12.38 33.41
CA LEU A 185 -9.71 12.65 32.93
C LEU A 185 -9.56 14.13 32.53
N GLY A 186 -10.54 14.70 31.85
CA GLY A 186 -10.57 16.12 31.49
C GLY A 186 -10.52 17.04 32.72
N PHE A 187 -11.33 16.75 33.75
CA PHE A 187 -11.30 17.50 35.01
C PHE A 187 -9.94 17.39 35.72
N VAL A 188 -9.33 16.20 35.74
CA VAL A 188 -7.99 16.00 36.32
C VAL A 188 -6.94 16.81 35.56
N ILE A 189 -6.99 16.83 34.23
CA ILE A 189 -6.07 17.63 33.40
C ILE A 189 -6.24 19.12 33.69
N VAL A 190 -7.49 19.63 33.73
CA VAL A 190 -7.76 21.03 34.07
C VAL A 190 -7.23 21.36 35.47
N PHE A 191 -7.46 20.49 36.45
CA PHE A 191 -6.95 20.67 37.80
C PHE A 191 -5.41 20.73 37.84
N ILE A 192 -4.72 19.88 37.07
CA ILE A 192 -3.26 19.92 36.96
C ILE A 192 -2.81 21.22 36.30
N ILE A 193 -3.46 21.65 35.22
CA ILE A 193 -3.15 22.90 34.51
C ILE A 193 -3.31 24.10 35.46
N ASP A 194 -4.41 24.18 36.20
CA ASP A 194 -4.66 25.26 37.17
C ASP A 194 -3.62 25.28 38.30
N ARG A 195 -3.09 24.11 38.69
CA ARG A 195 -2.01 23.99 39.68
C ARG A 195 -0.63 24.38 39.14
N VAL A 196 -0.35 24.09 37.86
CA VAL A 196 0.94 24.39 37.21
C VAL A 196 0.99 25.84 36.72
N PHE A 197 -0.14 26.40 36.28
CA PHE A 197 -0.27 27.76 35.76
C PHE A 197 -1.42 28.51 36.48
N PRO A 198 -1.21 28.96 37.73
CA PRO A 198 -2.25 29.69 38.44
C PRO A 198 -2.54 31.04 37.76
N THR A 199 -3.78 31.21 37.30
CA THR A 199 -4.26 32.45 36.67
C THR A 199 -4.29 33.58 37.71
N LYS A 200 -3.47 34.62 37.51
CA LYS A 200 -3.50 35.82 38.37
C LYS A 200 -4.81 36.58 38.12
N LEU A 201 -5.62 36.79 39.16
CA LEU A 201 -6.81 37.64 39.06
C LEU A 201 -6.42 39.10 38.76
N PRO A 202 -7.20 39.82 37.94
CA PRO A 202 -6.98 41.23 37.69
C PRO A 202 -7.37 42.07 38.91
N SER A 203 -6.42 42.85 39.42
CA SER A 203 -6.61 43.79 40.53
C SER A 203 -7.44 45.01 40.10
N THR A 204 -8.54 45.23 40.81
CA THR A 204 -9.33 46.46 40.80
C THR A 204 -8.51 47.64 41.35
N THR A 205 -8.44 48.77 40.62
CA THR A 205 -8.18 50.08 41.25
C THR A 205 -8.83 51.24 40.48
N THR A 206 -9.38 52.15 41.28
CA THR A 206 -10.26 53.32 41.07
C THR A 206 -9.53 54.61 40.58
N PRO A 207 -10.25 55.74 40.31
CA PRO A 207 -9.78 56.87 39.49
C PRO A 207 -9.11 58.03 40.27
N THR A 208 -8.19 58.78 39.64
CA THR A 208 -7.73 60.12 40.10
C THR A 208 -7.28 61.07 38.96
N THR A 209 -7.52 62.36 39.20
CA THR A 209 -7.56 63.58 38.35
C THR A 209 -6.26 64.33 38.02
N LYS A 210 -6.29 65.03 36.86
CA LYS A 210 -5.74 66.38 36.46
C LYS A 210 -4.21 66.65 36.38
N VAL A 211 -3.77 67.37 35.32
CA VAL A 211 -3.29 68.78 35.34
C VAL A 211 -2.99 69.32 33.91
N HIS A 212 -3.48 70.55 33.65
CA HIS A 212 -3.23 71.42 32.49
C HIS A 212 -1.87 72.17 32.57
N LYS A 213 -1.30 72.56 31.41
CA LYS A 213 -0.68 73.91 31.27
C LYS A 213 -0.71 74.43 29.83
N LYS A 214 -1.06 75.72 29.71
CA LYS A 214 -1.31 76.56 28.52
C LYS A 214 -0.09 77.44 28.18
N GLY A 215 -0.03 77.89 26.92
CA GLY A 215 0.54 79.17 26.47
C GLY A 215 1.62 79.01 25.39
N LYS A 216 1.75 79.82 24.33
CA LYS A 216 1.13 81.11 23.96
C LYS A 216 1.61 81.48 22.53
N ALA A 217 0.82 82.32 21.86
CA ALA A 217 1.22 83.47 21.01
C ALA A 217 1.21 83.41 19.45
N LYS A 218 0.49 84.43 18.93
CA LYS A 218 0.78 85.37 17.82
C LYS A 218 0.23 85.11 16.39
N ASN A 219 -0.94 85.71 16.14
CA ASN A 219 -1.17 86.96 15.38
C ASN A 219 -0.67 87.06 13.91
N ARG A 220 -1.60 87.12 12.92
CA ARG A 220 -1.87 88.28 12.02
C ARG A 220 -2.74 87.93 10.78
N LYS A 221 -3.81 88.73 10.59
CA LYS A 221 -4.43 89.33 9.36
C LYS A 221 -4.69 88.43 8.12
N ALA A 222 -5.96 88.24 7.71
CA ALA A 222 -6.79 89.09 6.81
C ALA A 222 -6.21 89.18 5.37
N ASN A 223 -6.93 88.94 4.28
CA ASN A 223 -8.18 89.61 3.89
C ASN A 223 -8.80 88.99 2.58
N ASP A 224 -10.12 89.22 2.40
CA ASP A 224 -10.89 89.41 1.13
C ASP A 224 -11.00 88.26 0.09
N LYS A 225 -12.08 88.06 -0.70
CA LYS A 225 -13.50 88.48 -0.75
C LYS A 225 -14.18 87.79 -1.97
N SER A 226 -15.52 87.89 -2.03
CA SER A 226 -16.46 87.76 -3.18
C SER A 226 -16.65 86.39 -3.83
N SER A 227 -17.82 85.86 -4.24
CA SER A 227 -19.28 86.14 -4.22
C SER A 227 -19.84 85.83 -5.63
N GLY A 228 -21.00 85.16 -5.73
CA GLY A 228 -21.90 85.31 -6.89
C GLY A 228 -22.45 84.02 -7.55
N ASP A 229 -23.65 83.62 -7.12
CA ASP A 229 -24.87 83.20 -7.86
C ASP A 229 -24.85 82.37 -9.16
N SER A 230 -25.75 81.36 -9.23
CA SER A 230 -26.93 81.24 -10.16
C SER A 230 -27.25 79.78 -10.57
N ALA A 231 -28.53 79.39 -10.50
CA ALA A 231 -29.16 78.19 -11.11
C ALA A 231 -29.72 78.53 -12.53
N PRO A 232 -30.53 77.72 -13.31
CA PRO A 232 -31.29 76.47 -13.02
C PRO A 232 -31.50 75.43 -14.18
N HIS A 233 -32.37 74.42 -13.93
CA HIS A 233 -33.11 73.46 -14.83
C HIS A 233 -32.33 72.35 -15.55
N SER A 234 -32.83 71.14 -15.88
CA SER A 234 -33.99 70.22 -15.67
C SER A 234 -33.51 68.90 -16.36
N GLU A 235 -33.94 67.66 -16.12
CA GLU A 235 -35.27 67.06 -16.09
C GLU A 235 -35.13 65.52 -15.86
N SER A 236 -36.25 64.89 -15.44
CA SER A 236 -36.72 63.49 -15.59
C SER A 236 -35.82 62.29 -15.20
N GLU A 237 -36.15 61.53 -14.13
CA GLU A 237 -37.07 60.37 -14.03
C GLU A 237 -36.22 59.08 -13.79
N HIS A 238 -36.54 58.10 -12.95
CA HIS A 238 -37.64 57.85 -12.02
C HIS A 238 -37.23 56.70 -11.07
N HIS A 239 -37.65 56.83 -9.79
CA HIS A 239 -38.19 55.81 -8.86
C HIS A 239 -37.40 54.54 -8.50
N ALA A 240 -37.46 54.01 -7.28
CA ALA A 240 -37.97 54.40 -5.96
C ALA A 240 -37.32 53.38 -4.98
N ASN A 241 -36.65 53.85 -3.92
CA ASN A 241 -37.13 53.85 -2.52
C ASN A 241 -37.68 52.48 -2.04
N GLU A 242 -37.03 51.85 -1.07
CA GLU A 242 -37.32 51.92 0.38
C GLU A 242 -37.74 50.50 0.80
N ASP A 243 -37.53 49.96 1.99
CA ASP A 243 -36.92 50.46 3.20
C ASP A 243 -36.57 49.23 4.07
N ASN A 244 -35.58 49.42 4.93
CA ASN A 244 -35.50 48.95 6.31
C ASN A 244 -36.32 47.73 6.80
N THR A 245 -35.65 46.72 7.38
CA THR A 245 -35.39 46.61 8.84
C THR A 245 -35.17 45.17 9.36
N ARG A 246 -34.22 45.07 10.29
CA ARG A 246 -34.22 44.27 11.56
C ARG A 246 -34.12 42.72 11.56
N ARG A 247 -33.13 42.31 12.37
CA ARG A 247 -33.16 41.33 13.49
C ARG A 247 -32.88 39.83 13.24
N ARG A 248 -31.76 39.39 13.85
CA ARG A 248 -31.66 38.44 15.00
C ARG A 248 -31.91 36.94 14.71
N LYS A 249 -30.88 36.09 14.93
CA LYS A 249 -30.83 35.01 15.96
C LYS A 249 -29.75 33.96 15.67
N SER A 250 -29.12 33.51 16.74
CA SER A 250 -28.36 32.26 16.87
C SER A 250 -29.25 31.01 16.82
N LYS A 251 -28.78 29.89 16.26
CA LYS A 251 -28.84 28.57 16.92
C LYS A 251 -28.08 27.45 16.18
N PHE A 252 -27.65 26.53 17.04
CA PHE A 252 -26.97 25.23 16.91
C PHE A 252 -27.69 24.13 16.09
N SER A 253 -26.99 23.00 15.94
CA SER A 253 -27.37 21.65 15.43
C SER A 253 -27.00 21.43 13.95
N SER A 254 -26.38 20.35 13.48
CA SER A 254 -26.22 18.99 14.00
C SER A 254 -25.01 18.32 13.33
N ILE A 255 -24.15 17.64 14.10
CA ILE A 255 -23.16 16.69 13.58
C ILE A 255 -23.70 15.29 13.84
N GLN A 256 -24.01 14.54 12.78
CA GLN A 256 -24.30 13.11 12.87
C GLN A 256 -22.98 12.33 12.75
N PHE A 257 -22.68 11.61 13.82
CA PHE A 257 -21.79 10.45 13.86
C PHE A 257 -22.47 9.28 13.15
N ASN A 258 -21.76 8.53 12.30
CA ASN A 258 -21.80 7.07 12.41
C ASN A 258 -20.55 6.39 11.86
N TRP A 259 -20.14 5.37 12.61
CA TRP A 259 -18.91 4.61 12.59
C TRP A 259 -19.13 3.23 11.94
N MET A 260 -18.02 2.55 11.66
CA MET A 260 -17.89 1.20 11.11
C MET A 260 -18.81 0.15 11.72
N CYS A 261 -19.23 -0.83 10.91
CA CYS A 261 -19.00 -2.27 11.13
C CYS A 261 -19.61 -3.11 9.99
N ASN A 262 -18.82 -4.01 9.39
CA ASN A 262 -19.22 -5.39 9.03
C ASN A 262 -18.03 -6.12 8.40
N ASN A 263 -17.62 -7.25 9.00
CA ASN A 263 -17.44 -8.55 8.32
C ASN A 263 -16.75 -9.60 9.21
N ILE A 264 -17.52 -10.61 9.62
CA ILE A 264 -17.18 -12.02 9.88
C ILE A 264 -18.49 -12.77 9.49
N ILE A 265 -18.62 -13.79 8.63
CA ILE A 265 -18.16 -15.19 8.49
C ILE A 265 -18.72 -15.60 7.07
N SER A 266 -18.10 -16.38 6.17
CA SER A 266 -18.03 -17.85 6.21
C SER A 266 -17.14 -18.46 5.13
N THR A 267 -16.52 -19.56 5.53
CA THR A 267 -15.69 -20.55 4.84
C THR A 267 -16.46 -21.56 3.97
N SER A 268 -15.72 -22.19 3.03
CA SER A 268 -15.73 -23.62 2.61
C SER A 268 -15.50 -23.70 1.09
N ALA A 269 -14.86 -24.68 0.46
CA ALA A 269 -13.99 -25.80 0.82
C ALA A 269 -13.56 -26.41 -0.54
N PHE A 270 -12.35 -26.97 -0.66
CA PHE A 270 -12.14 -28.31 -1.25
C PHE A 270 -10.69 -28.76 -1.07
N THR A 271 -10.56 -29.86 -0.34
CA THR A 271 -9.45 -30.82 -0.29
C THR A 271 -9.36 -31.60 -1.60
N ASP A 272 -8.17 -31.99 -2.08
CA ASP A 272 -7.75 -33.40 -2.04
C ASP A 272 -6.30 -33.64 -2.47
N ARG A 273 -5.81 -34.81 -2.05
CA ARG A 273 -4.43 -35.29 -2.04
C ARG A 273 -3.98 -36.02 -3.31
N THR A 274 -2.65 -36.08 -3.45
CA THR A 274 -1.78 -37.19 -3.93
C THR A 274 -2.03 -37.84 -5.29
N ILE A 275 -0.99 -37.84 -6.15
CA ILE A 275 -0.37 -39.09 -6.66
C ILE A 275 1.15 -38.88 -6.79
N ALA A 276 1.91 -39.81 -6.23
CA ALA A 276 3.36 -39.95 -6.38
C ALA A 276 3.71 -40.70 -7.69
N GLY A 277 4.81 -40.34 -8.34
CA GLY A 277 5.34 -41.12 -9.47
C GLY A 277 6.61 -40.54 -10.07
N ARG A 278 7.73 -41.20 -9.79
CA ARG A 278 9.07 -41.03 -10.37
C ARG A 278 9.06 -40.73 -11.87
N TYR A 279 9.94 -39.86 -12.36
CA TYR A 279 10.97 -40.17 -13.37
C TYR A 279 12.05 -39.06 -13.40
N HIS A 280 13.27 -39.45 -13.01
CA HIS A 280 14.61 -39.06 -13.50
C HIS A 280 14.76 -37.65 -14.12
N SER A 281 15.47 -36.74 -13.43
CA SER A 281 16.93 -36.54 -13.56
C SER A 281 17.34 -36.05 -14.94
N VAL A 282 18.02 -34.89 -14.97
CA VAL A 282 18.50 -34.10 -16.13
C VAL A 282 17.54 -32.98 -16.55
N THR A 283 17.59 -31.84 -15.84
CA THR A 283 17.15 -30.48 -16.29
C THR A 283 17.29 -29.45 -15.16
N VAL A 284 17.33 -29.89 -13.89
CA VAL A 284 17.36 -29.01 -12.71
C VAL A 284 18.67 -28.21 -12.57
N SER A 285 19.78 -28.68 -13.15
CA SER A 285 21.10 -28.03 -12.98
C SER A 285 21.21 -26.68 -13.69
N THR A 286 20.56 -26.51 -14.84
CA THR A 286 20.77 -25.32 -15.70
C THR A 286 19.86 -24.16 -15.32
N LEU A 287 18.62 -24.45 -14.90
CA LEU A 287 17.70 -23.46 -14.31
C LEU A 287 18.20 -22.95 -12.95
N CYS A 288 18.90 -23.80 -12.19
CA CYS A 288 19.48 -23.43 -10.90
C CYS A 288 20.59 -22.39 -11.06
N VAL A 289 21.37 -22.42 -12.16
CA VAL A 289 22.39 -21.39 -12.43
C VAL A 289 21.75 -20.04 -12.78
N CYS A 290 20.68 -20.03 -13.59
CA CYS A 290 19.96 -18.80 -13.93
C CYS A 290 19.17 -18.21 -12.74
N LEU A 291 18.52 -19.05 -11.93
CA LEU A 291 17.91 -18.61 -10.66
C LEU A 291 18.95 -18.13 -9.65
N SER A 292 20.11 -18.78 -9.56
CA SER A 292 21.19 -18.35 -8.66
C SER A 292 21.79 -17.00 -9.07
N ILE A 293 21.88 -16.72 -10.38
CA ILE A 293 22.29 -15.40 -10.89
C ILE A 293 21.23 -14.34 -10.54
N MET A 294 19.94 -14.67 -10.65
CA MET A 294 18.81 -13.78 -10.31
C MET A 294 18.69 -13.52 -8.79
N GLU A 295 18.81 -14.55 -7.96
CA GLU A 295 18.78 -14.46 -6.49
C GLU A 295 20.02 -13.74 -5.93
N SER A 296 21.19 -13.88 -6.56
CA SER A 296 22.40 -13.14 -6.13
C SER A 296 22.33 -11.62 -6.35
N ASN A 297 21.45 -11.14 -7.24
CA ASN A 297 21.27 -9.73 -7.56
C ASN A 297 20.08 -9.06 -6.86
N ALA A 298 19.15 -9.83 -6.28
CA ALA A 298 17.92 -9.31 -5.67
C ALA A 298 18.18 -8.42 -4.44
N GLY A 299 19.26 -8.66 -3.69
CA GLY A 299 19.63 -7.86 -2.50
C GLY A 299 20.36 -6.55 -2.78
N LYS A 300 20.90 -6.33 -3.99
CA LYS A 300 21.70 -5.14 -4.34
C LYS A 300 20.93 -4.06 -5.10
N ASN A 301 19.66 -4.34 -5.40
CA ASN A 301 18.85 -3.57 -6.34
C ASN A 301 17.70 -2.82 -5.67
N LYS A 302 17.52 -2.90 -4.34
CA LYS A 302 16.49 -2.15 -3.61
C LYS A 302 17.09 -1.45 -2.39
N ILE A 303 16.68 -0.22 -2.17
CA ILE A 303 17.09 0.62 -1.04
C ILE A 303 15.82 1.02 -0.30
N TYR A 304 15.78 0.73 1.00
CA TYR A 304 14.61 0.98 1.83
C TYR A 304 14.83 2.20 2.71
N THR A 305 13.80 3.04 2.81
CA THR A 305 13.73 4.22 3.68
C THR A 305 14.95 5.16 3.60
N PRO A 306 15.41 5.57 2.41
CA PRO A 306 16.54 6.50 2.32
C PRO A 306 16.18 7.87 2.88
N SER A 307 17.13 8.50 3.58
CA SER A 307 16.99 9.88 4.07
C SER A 307 17.02 10.88 2.91
N VAL A 308 16.11 11.86 2.93
CA VAL A 308 16.05 12.97 1.97
C VAL A 308 16.64 14.25 2.62
N PRO A 309 17.54 15.01 1.95
CA PRO A 309 17.98 14.83 0.57
C PRO A 309 18.84 13.57 0.40
N TYR A 310 18.53 12.84 -0.66
CA TYR A 310 19.19 11.59 -1.02
C TYR A 310 20.08 11.85 -2.22
N ALA A 311 21.32 11.36 -2.19
CA ALA A 311 22.21 11.34 -3.33
C ALA A 311 23.09 10.09 -3.26
N ALA A 312 23.01 9.23 -4.26
CA ALA A 312 23.82 8.02 -4.31
C ALA A 312 24.11 7.59 -5.75
N VAL A 313 25.21 6.87 -5.92
CA VAL A 313 25.59 6.27 -7.19
C VAL A 313 24.56 5.21 -7.59
N ILE A 314 24.12 5.26 -8.84
CA ILE A 314 23.25 4.24 -9.45
C ILE A 314 24.11 2.99 -9.67
N PRO A 315 23.77 1.83 -9.07
CA PRO A 315 24.55 0.62 -9.24
C PRO A 315 24.67 0.27 -10.72
N GLN A 316 25.89 0.12 -11.24
CA GLN A 316 26.16 -0.18 -12.67
C GLN A 316 25.70 0.91 -13.67
N GLY A 317 25.35 2.12 -13.20
CA GLY A 317 24.93 3.23 -14.07
C GLY A 317 23.55 3.01 -14.71
N VAL A 318 23.21 3.87 -15.68
CA VAL A 318 21.97 3.77 -16.45
C VAL A 318 22.26 3.12 -17.80
N GLU A 319 21.67 1.93 -18.03
CA GLU A 319 21.78 1.19 -19.28
C GLU A 319 20.44 1.15 -20.01
N LYS A 320 20.46 0.76 -21.29
CA LYS A 320 19.24 0.58 -22.08
C LYS A 320 18.31 -0.43 -21.41
N ASN A 321 17.03 -0.09 -21.34
CA ASN A 321 15.94 -0.82 -20.68
C ASN A 321 16.08 -0.95 -19.16
N ARG A 322 16.95 -0.16 -18.54
CA ARG A 322 17.02 -0.09 -17.07
C ARG A 322 15.86 0.73 -16.55
N THR A 323 15.23 0.22 -15.50
CA THR A 323 14.13 0.85 -14.78
C THR A 323 14.57 1.25 -13.39
N ILE A 324 14.27 2.50 -13.01
CA ILE A 324 14.43 3.03 -11.67
C ILE A 324 13.04 3.32 -11.12
N VAL A 325 12.69 2.77 -9.97
CA VAL A 325 11.41 2.99 -9.30
C VAL A 325 11.67 3.72 -7.99
N VAL A 326 10.97 4.82 -7.76
CA VAL A 326 11.00 5.58 -6.50
C VAL A 326 9.59 5.58 -5.93
N GLN A 327 9.42 5.09 -4.70
CA GLN A 327 8.15 5.05 -3.98
C GLN A 327 8.28 5.78 -2.65
N GLY A 328 7.22 6.45 -2.23
CA GLY A 328 7.22 7.16 -0.97
C GLY A 328 5.93 7.92 -0.70
N LEU A 329 6.01 8.89 0.21
CA LEU A 329 4.91 9.76 0.63
C LEU A 329 5.25 11.23 0.36
N VAL A 330 4.35 11.97 -0.28
CA VAL A 330 4.48 13.43 -0.40
C VAL A 330 4.14 14.06 0.95
N THR A 331 5.01 14.92 1.48
CA THR A 331 4.77 15.54 2.79
C THR A 331 3.59 16.53 2.77
N SER A 332 2.83 16.59 3.86
CA SER A 332 1.77 17.59 4.06
C SER A 332 2.36 18.88 4.64
N SER A 333 1.74 20.02 4.35
CA SER A 333 2.21 21.39 4.67
C SER A 333 2.38 21.71 6.17
N GLY A 334 2.35 20.71 7.06
CA GLY A 334 2.50 20.86 8.51
C GLY A 334 3.67 20.07 9.12
N HIS A 335 4.37 19.23 8.35
CA HIS A 335 5.58 18.56 8.83
C HIS A 335 6.80 19.43 8.55
N LYS A 336 7.20 20.21 9.55
CA LYS A 336 8.47 20.93 9.56
C LYS A 336 9.61 19.90 9.64
N LEU A 337 10.04 19.37 8.50
CA LEU A 337 11.33 18.69 8.39
C LEU A 337 12.40 19.70 8.81
N LEU A 338 13.32 19.30 9.69
CA LEU A 338 14.39 20.13 10.26
C LEU A 338 15.38 20.70 9.20
N CYS A 339 15.12 20.53 7.91
CA CYS A 339 16.12 20.62 6.86
C CYS A 339 16.12 21.94 6.08
N CYS A 340 15.10 22.81 6.19
CA CYS A 340 15.07 24.07 5.43
C CYS A 340 14.27 25.18 6.12
N SER A 341 14.87 26.38 6.22
CA SER A 341 14.30 27.59 6.84
C SER A 341 13.49 28.46 5.88
N SER A 342 13.35 28.06 4.61
CA SER A 342 12.68 28.84 3.55
C SER A 342 11.31 28.26 3.19
N GLU A 343 10.29 29.11 3.09
CA GLU A 343 8.93 28.76 2.66
C GLU A 343 8.89 28.11 1.26
N LYS A 344 9.91 28.29 0.41
CA LYS A 344 9.98 27.69 -0.93
C LYS A 344 10.12 26.16 -0.91
N CYS A 345 10.78 25.57 0.09
CA CYS A 345 11.10 24.13 0.14
C CYS A 345 9.89 23.22 0.39
N PHE A 346 8.74 23.77 0.79
CA PHE A 346 7.52 23.00 1.04
C PHE A 346 6.60 22.90 -0.19
N SER A 347 6.99 23.52 -1.31
CA SER A 347 6.11 23.66 -2.49
C SER A 347 6.35 22.62 -3.57
N HIS A 348 7.47 21.89 -3.55
CA HIS A 348 7.84 20.92 -4.58
C HIS A 348 8.84 19.86 -4.07
N PHE A 349 8.99 18.76 -4.83
CA PHE A 349 10.09 17.81 -4.68
C PHE A 349 10.66 17.45 -6.05
N ALA A 350 11.93 17.07 -6.11
CA ALA A 350 12.61 16.72 -7.35
C ALA A 350 13.28 15.35 -7.29
N VAL A 351 13.31 14.67 -8.43
CA VAL A 351 14.08 13.45 -8.70
C VAL A 351 14.99 13.71 -9.89
N ASN A 352 16.29 13.60 -9.68
CA ASN A 352 17.33 13.99 -10.63
C ASN A 352 18.21 12.78 -11.00
N LEU A 353 18.44 12.60 -12.30
CA LEU A 353 19.48 11.73 -12.83
C LEU A 353 20.69 12.58 -13.22
N CYS A 354 21.75 12.51 -12.43
CA CYS A 354 22.92 13.37 -12.54
C CYS A 354 24.13 12.62 -13.13
N CYS A 355 24.98 13.34 -13.86
CA CYS A 355 26.20 12.79 -14.44
C CYS A 355 27.34 12.62 -13.42
N GLY A 356 27.18 13.23 -12.23
CA GLY A 356 28.10 13.10 -11.11
C GLY A 356 27.49 13.64 -9.80
N VAL A 357 28.34 13.77 -8.78
CA VAL A 357 27.93 14.12 -7.39
C VAL A 357 28.23 15.59 -7.06
N ARG A 358 28.89 16.34 -7.95
CA ARG A 358 29.36 17.69 -7.66
C ARG A 358 28.19 18.68 -7.81
N THR A 359 27.62 19.07 -6.68
CA THR A 359 26.43 19.93 -6.59
C THR A 359 26.73 21.42 -6.46
N GLU A 360 27.96 21.81 -6.14
CA GLU A 360 28.39 23.20 -5.91
C GLU A 360 29.85 23.46 -6.36
N GLY A 361 30.16 24.70 -6.77
CA GLY A 361 31.49 25.17 -7.22
C GLY A 361 31.49 25.76 -8.65
N ASP A 362 32.67 26.10 -9.18
CA ASP A 362 32.84 26.72 -10.52
C ASP A 362 32.31 25.87 -11.69
N HIS A 363 32.15 24.55 -11.47
CA HIS A 363 31.57 23.60 -12.42
C HIS A 363 30.70 22.60 -11.65
N ARG A 364 29.38 22.63 -11.90
CA ARG A 364 28.43 21.61 -11.44
C ARG A 364 28.34 20.47 -12.46
N ASP A 365 28.08 19.26 -11.99
CA ASP A 365 27.80 18.14 -12.90
C ASP A 365 26.41 18.29 -13.55
N ASP A 366 26.33 17.91 -14.83
CA ASP A 366 25.09 17.98 -15.61
C ASP A 366 23.97 17.11 -15.01
N ILE A 367 22.73 17.60 -15.13
CA ILE A 367 21.52 16.84 -14.82
C ILE A 367 20.90 16.39 -16.15
N ALA A 368 21.01 15.10 -16.44
CA ALA A 368 20.49 14.51 -17.66
C ALA A 368 18.95 14.42 -17.68
N LEU A 369 18.33 14.29 -16.50
CA LEU A 369 16.88 14.31 -16.33
C LEU A 369 16.54 14.91 -14.96
N HIS A 370 15.87 16.06 -14.96
CA HIS A 370 15.30 16.72 -13.79
C HIS A 370 13.79 16.52 -13.81
N ILE A 371 13.23 15.85 -12.81
CA ILE A 371 11.80 15.67 -12.62
C ILE A 371 11.37 16.50 -11.42
N ASP A 372 10.70 17.62 -11.64
CA ASP A 372 10.31 18.57 -10.59
C ASP A 372 8.79 18.61 -10.40
N VAL A 373 8.31 18.11 -9.27
CA VAL A 373 6.89 17.99 -8.95
C VAL A 373 6.45 19.17 -8.09
N ARG A 374 5.75 20.14 -8.69
CA ARG A 374 5.33 21.39 -8.05
C ARG A 374 3.87 21.33 -7.60
N PHE A 375 3.60 21.73 -6.36
CA PHE A 375 2.26 21.78 -5.74
C PHE A 375 1.78 23.22 -5.49
N GLY A 376 2.42 24.22 -6.11
CA GLY A 376 1.99 25.62 -6.05
C GLY A 376 0.75 25.89 -6.91
N LEU A 377 0.49 27.16 -7.22
CA LEU A 377 -0.67 27.59 -8.02
C LEU A 377 -0.77 26.87 -9.38
N GLU A 378 0.36 26.59 -10.02
CA GLU A 378 0.38 25.91 -11.33
C GLU A 378 0.09 24.41 -11.24
N ASN A 379 0.41 23.75 -10.11
CA ASN A 379 0.28 22.31 -9.88
C ASN A 379 0.72 21.42 -11.08
N ILE A 380 2.00 21.51 -11.44
CA ILE A 380 2.60 20.87 -12.61
C ILE A 380 3.80 19.99 -12.25
N VAL A 381 4.15 19.08 -13.15
CA VAL A 381 5.45 18.41 -13.20
C VAL A 381 6.27 19.06 -14.30
N VAL A 382 7.50 19.46 -14.00
CA VAL A 382 8.43 20.03 -14.98
C VAL A 382 9.56 19.03 -15.23
N LEU A 383 9.81 18.75 -16.51
CA LEU A 383 10.92 17.94 -16.97
C LEU A 383 11.95 18.83 -17.67
N ASN A 384 13.22 18.70 -17.32
CA ASN A 384 14.29 19.44 -17.99
C ASN A 384 15.65 18.75 -17.87
N SER A 385 16.66 19.31 -18.53
CA SER A 385 18.08 18.94 -18.38
C SER A 385 18.88 20.20 -18.05
N LEU A 386 19.88 20.05 -17.19
CA LEU A 386 20.88 21.07 -16.90
C LEU A 386 22.19 20.63 -17.56
N ILE A 387 22.69 21.43 -18.51
CA ILE A 387 23.92 21.13 -19.26
C ILE A 387 24.83 22.35 -19.14
N GLN A 388 26.05 22.18 -18.63
CA GLN A 388 27.01 23.26 -18.40
C GLN A 388 26.40 24.45 -17.64
N ASP A 389 25.77 24.14 -16.49
CA ASP A 389 25.08 25.10 -15.63
C ASP A 389 23.95 25.92 -16.28
N THR A 390 23.48 25.49 -17.46
CA THR A 390 22.39 26.14 -18.18
C THR A 390 21.19 25.20 -18.31
N TRP A 391 20.02 25.66 -17.86
CA TRP A 391 18.77 24.90 -18.03
C TRP A 391 18.31 24.94 -19.48
N GLY A 392 17.91 23.79 -20.01
CA GLY A 392 17.31 23.69 -21.34
C GLY A 392 15.84 24.14 -21.37
N THR A 393 15.15 23.80 -22.46
CA THR A 393 13.71 24.04 -22.60
C THR A 393 12.90 23.17 -21.63
N GLU A 394 12.02 23.78 -20.84
CA GLU A 394 11.12 23.07 -19.92
C GLU A 394 10.01 22.32 -20.66
N GLU A 395 9.76 21.07 -20.26
CA GLU A 395 8.59 20.29 -20.68
C GLU A 395 7.63 20.18 -19.49
N ARG A 396 6.40 20.68 -19.63
CA ARG A 396 5.44 20.83 -18.52
C ARG A 396 4.29 19.83 -18.65
N HIS A 397 4.03 19.09 -17.58
CA HIS A 397 2.99 18.07 -17.50
C HIS A 397 2.05 18.31 -16.31
N ARG A 398 0.87 17.70 -16.34
CA ARG A 398 -0.07 17.74 -15.23
C ARG A 398 0.50 16.97 -14.04
N ASN A 399 0.38 17.51 -12.83
CA ASN A 399 0.82 16.82 -11.61
C ASN A 399 -0.19 15.77 -11.12
N PRO A 400 0.16 14.47 -11.10
CA PRO A 400 -0.71 13.40 -10.57
C PRO A 400 -0.52 13.17 -9.06
N CYS A 401 0.51 13.76 -8.45
CA CYS A 401 0.79 13.61 -7.02
C CYS A 401 -0.10 14.53 -6.19
N ARG A 402 -0.38 14.13 -4.94
CA ARG A 402 -1.11 14.95 -3.97
C ARG A 402 -0.33 14.99 -2.66
N ARG A 403 -0.35 16.14 -1.97
CA ARG A 403 0.26 16.29 -0.64
C ARG A 403 -0.39 15.31 0.35
N GLY A 404 0.43 14.66 1.19
CA GLY A 404 -0.01 13.67 2.16
C GLY A 404 -0.43 12.32 1.57
N GLN A 405 -0.22 12.09 0.28
CA GLN A 405 -0.56 10.83 -0.40
C GLN A 405 0.70 10.08 -0.85
N PRO A 406 0.63 8.74 -0.95
CA PRO A 406 1.72 7.97 -1.50
C PRO A 406 1.91 8.30 -2.98
N PHE A 407 3.14 8.17 -3.43
CA PHE A 407 3.50 8.32 -4.83
C PHE A 407 4.43 7.19 -5.28
N ARG A 408 4.42 6.89 -6.57
CA ARG A 408 5.33 5.96 -7.23
C ARG A 408 5.79 6.54 -8.56
N ILE A 409 7.07 6.81 -8.73
CA ILE A 409 7.68 7.22 -9.99
C ILE A 409 8.44 6.04 -10.56
N LYS A 410 8.14 5.64 -11.79
CA LYS A 410 8.87 4.61 -12.54
C LYS A 410 9.53 5.28 -13.74
N ILE A 411 10.85 5.28 -13.81
CA ILE A 411 11.66 5.83 -14.90
C ILE A 411 12.27 4.66 -15.66
N THR A 412 12.00 4.52 -16.95
CA THR A 412 12.61 3.48 -17.80
C THR A 412 13.43 4.14 -18.88
N ALA A 413 14.74 3.90 -18.90
CA ALA A 413 15.63 4.41 -19.93
C ALA A 413 15.55 3.52 -21.17
N PHE A 414 15.11 4.06 -22.31
CA PHE A 414 15.25 3.44 -23.63
C PHE A 414 16.48 4.02 -24.34
N GLN A 415 16.70 3.61 -25.58
CA GLN A 415 17.89 4.03 -26.32
C GLN A 415 17.86 5.51 -26.72
N ASP A 416 16.68 6.08 -26.91
CA ASP A 416 16.44 7.42 -27.43
C ASP A 416 15.71 8.35 -26.43
N ARG A 417 15.06 7.78 -25.41
CA ARG A 417 14.24 8.53 -24.45
C ARG A 417 14.09 7.83 -23.10
N TYR A 418 13.63 8.56 -22.11
CA TYR A 418 13.02 8.02 -20.89
C TYR A 418 11.52 7.87 -21.08
N GLN A 419 10.97 6.76 -20.60
CA GLN A 419 9.54 6.59 -20.39
C GLN A 419 9.26 6.55 -18.89
N MET A 420 8.42 7.46 -18.44
CA MET A 420 8.14 7.67 -17.03
C MET A 420 6.66 7.47 -16.74
N ALA A 421 6.35 6.83 -15.62
CA ALA A 421 5.00 6.72 -15.09
C ALA A 421 4.97 7.24 -13.65
N MET A 422 3.92 7.98 -13.28
CA MET A 422 3.69 8.41 -11.91
C MET A 422 2.35 7.84 -11.41
N ASN A 423 2.38 7.05 -10.34
CA ASN A 423 1.24 6.31 -9.80
C ASN A 423 0.63 5.36 -10.84
N GLN A 424 -0.69 5.38 -10.96
CA GLN A 424 -1.48 4.60 -11.93
C GLN A 424 -1.73 5.40 -13.23
N ASP A 425 -1.20 6.63 -13.34
CA ASP A 425 -1.53 7.58 -14.41
C ASP A 425 -0.32 8.06 -15.24
N LEU A 426 -0.49 7.91 -16.55
CA LEU A 426 0.21 8.49 -17.70
C LEU A 426 1.74 8.38 -17.83
N PHE A 427 2.08 7.99 -19.06
CA PHE A 427 3.38 7.76 -19.66
C PHE A 427 3.96 9.09 -20.18
N MET A 428 4.88 9.70 -19.44
CA MET A 428 5.65 10.87 -19.88
C MET A 428 6.90 10.39 -20.62
N GLU A 429 7.08 10.85 -21.86
CA GLU A 429 8.29 10.56 -22.63
C GLU A 429 9.21 11.79 -22.60
N TYR A 430 10.50 11.60 -22.35
CA TYR A 430 11.50 12.66 -22.37
C TYR A 430 12.71 12.19 -23.17
N TYR A 431 12.98 12.81 -24.32
CA TYR A 431 14.10 12.41 -25.18
C TYR A 431 15.44 12.78 -24.55
N HIS A 432 16.44 11.91 -24.73
CA HIS A 432 17.76 12.10 -24.14
C HIS A 432 18.41 13.37 -24.70
N ARG A 433 18.69 14.35 -23.82
CA ARG A 433 19.51 15.53 -24.14
C ARG A 433 20.98 15.33 -23.75
N VAL A 434 21.23 14.36 -22.88
CA VAL A 434 22.55 13.91 -22.44
C VAL A 434 22.60 12.39 -22.64
N PRO A 435 23.72 11.81 -23.12
CA PRO A 435 23.88 10.37 -23.27
C PRO A 435 23.67 9.62 -21.95
N ILE A 436 22.95 8.50 -22.00
CA ILE A 436 22.60 7.72 -20.79
C ILE A 436 23.83 7.14 -20.09
N GLU A 437 24.91 6.84 -20.82
CA GLU A 437 26.16 6.35 -20.25
C GLU A 437 26.84 7.34 -19.28
N ASN A 438 26.52 8.63 -19.39
CA ASN A 438 27.11 9.65 -18.54
C ASN A 438 26.44 9.73 -17.17
N ILE A 439 25.27 9.09 -17.00
CA ILE A 439 24.46 9.19 -15.79
C ILE A 439 24.96 8.23 -14.73
N LYS A 440 25.32 8.77 -13.57
CA LYS A 440 25.97 8.02 -12.50
C LYS A 440 25.24 8.10 -11.17
N VAL A 441 24.43 9.14 -10.94
CA VAL A 441 23.93 9.48 -9.60
C VAL A 441 22.43 9.71 -9.66
N LEU A 442 21.72 9.15 -8.69
CA LEU A 442 20.32 9.47 -8.40
C LEU A 442 20.28 10.44 -7.22
N GLN A 443 19.66 11.60 -7.42
CA GLN A 443 19.43 12.59 -6.38
C GLN A 443 17.92 12.81 -6.18
N ILE A 444 17.47 12.87 -4.92
CA ILE A 444 16.08 13.14 -4.54
C ILE A 444 16.07 14.22 -3.46
N GLU A 445 15.26 15.26 -3.64
CA GLU A 445 15.22 16.42 -2.75
C GLU A 445 13.82 17.03 -2.65
N GLY A 446 13.61 17.90 -1.66
CA GLY A 446 12.35 18.61 -1.45
C GLY A 446 11.34 17.87 -0.55
N CYS A 447 10.05 18.16 -0.72
CA CYS A 447 9.00 17.86 0.25
C CYS A 447 8.45 16.42 0.20
N VAL A 448 9.34 15.42 0.34
CA VAL A 448 9.03 14.00 0.16
C VAL A 448 9.70 13.09 1.19
N VAL A 449 9.03 12.00 1.57
CA VAL A 449 9.61 10.86 2.29
C VAL A 449 9.68 9.71 1.31
N VAL A 450 10.84 9.05 1.19
CA VAL A 450 11.04 7.93 0.27
C VAL A 450 11.04 6.63 1.05
N ASP A 451 10.21 5.68 0.65
CA ASP A 451 10.07 4.36 1.27
C ASP A 451 10.96 3.33 0.58
N ILE A 452 11.00 3.36 -0.76
CA ILE A 452 11.73 2.36 -1.58
C ILE A 452 12.32 3.03 -2.82
N ILE A 453 13.59 2.75 -3.10
CA ILE A 453 14.21 2.93 -4.43
C ILE A 453 14.56 1.55 -4.97
N GLU A 454 14.14 1.23 -6.19
CA GLU A 454 14.40 -0.06 -6.83
C GLU A 454 15.02 0.14 -8.22
N TYR A 455 16.14 -0.55 -8.46
CA TYR A 455 16.83 -0.63 -9.74
C TYR A 455 16.53 -2.00 -10.36
N ALA A 456 15.70 -2.03 -11.39
CA ALA A 456 15.35 -3.26 -12.10
C ALA A 456 15.79 -3.17 -13.56
N TYR A 457 16.12 -4.31 -14.16
CA TYR A 457 16.12 -4.41 -15.62
C TYR A 457 14.68 -4.66 -16.08
N SER A 458 14.27 -4.06 -17.19
CA SER A 458 12.99 -4.39 -17.82
C SER A 458 12.93 -5.90 -18.06
N GLU A 459 12.01 -6.57 -17.35
CA GLU A 459 11.76 -8.02 -17.43
C GLU A 459 11.61 -8.51 -18.89
N ALA A 460 11.20 -7.62 -19.80
CA ALA A 460 11.01 -7.92 -21.21
C ALA A 460 12.31 -8.16 -22.00
N HIS A 461 13.48 -7.71 -21.54
CA HIS A 461 14.74 -7.77 -22.32
C HIS A 461 15.71 -8.86 -21.85
N ILE A 462 15.81 -9.13 -20.54
CA ILE A 462 16.59 -10.28 -20.03
C ILE A 462 16.02 -11.59 -20.61
N VAL A 463 14.69 -11.66 -20.69
CA VAL A 463 13.98 -12.77 -21.28
C VAL A 463 14.20 -12.82 -22.80
N LYS A 464 14.38 -11.69 -23.49
CA LYS A 464 14.53 -11.65 -24.96
C LYS A 464 15.91 -12.11 -25.43
N ASP A 465 17.00 -11.70 -24.79
CA ASP A 465 18.36 -12.14 -25.15
C ASP A 465 18.62 -13.60 -24.77
N TYR A 466 18.03 -14.07 -23.66
CA TYR A 466 18.11 -15.48 -23.27
C TYR A 466 17.29 -16.38 -24.21
N ILE A 467 16.06 -15.96 -24.56
CA ILE A 467 15.21 -16.68 -25.51
C ILE A 467 15.83 -16.69 -26.91
N LEU A 468 16.36 -15.57 -27.42
CA LEU A 468 16.99 -15.51 -28.75
C LEU A 468 18.12 -16.53 -28.92
N ASN A 469 18.85 -16.84 -27.85
CA ASN A 469 19.96 -17.79 -27.86
C ASN A 469 19.53 -19.25 -27.64
N HIS A 470 18.27 -19.51 -27.26
CA HIS A 470 17.73 -20.85 -26.95
C HIS A 470 16.34 -21.09 -27.58
N ILE A 471 16.07 -20.44 -28.72
CA ILE A 471 14.74 -20.35 -29.35
C ILE A 471 14.12 -21.73 -29.61
N ASP A 472 14.92 -22.71 -30.03
CA ASP A 472 14.40 -24.03 -30.43
C ASP A 472 14.02 -24.89 -29.21
N GLU A 473 14.78 -24.81 -28.13
CA GLU A 473 14.54 -25.58 -26.90
C GLU A 473 13.43 -24.94 -26.05
N TYR A 474 13.34 -23.61 -26.04
CA TYR A 474 12.26 -22.87 -25.38
C TYR A 474 10.91 -23.04 -26.08
N ALA A 475 10.88 -23.06 -27.43
CA ALA A 475 9.67 -23.24 -28.23
C ALA A 475 9.02 -24.63 -28.06
N LEU A 476 9.81 -25.65 -27.71
CA LEU A 476 9.34 -27.00 -27.40
C LEU A 476 8.85 -27.14 -25.95
N ALA A 477 9.41 -26.38 -25.00
CA ALA A 477 9.04 -26.42 -23.58
C ALA A 477 7.89 -25.46 -23.19
N HIS A 478 7.65 -24.39 -23.94
CA HIS A 478 6.64 -23.37 -23.63
C HIS A 478 5.61 -23.23 -24.75
N PRO A 479 4.41 -23.82 -24.62
CA PRO A 479 3.34 -23.58 -25.60
C PRO A 479 2.96 -22.09 -25.60
N LYS A 480 2.99 -21.49 -26.79
CA LYS A 480 2.81 -20.07 -27.11
C LYS A 480 1.85 -19.32 -26.18
N GLU A 481 2.36 -18.33 -25.43
CA GLU A 481 1.51 -17.26 -24.87
C GLU A 481 0.81 -16.54 -26.02
N THR A 482 -0.53 -16.51 -26.02
CA THR A 482 -1.27 -15.74 -27.02
C THR A 482 -1.35 -14.29 -26.55
N THR A 483 -0.65 -13.39 -27.24
CA THR A 483 -0.76 -11.94 -27.03
C THR A 483 -1.35 -11.29 -28.27
N VAL A 484 -2.44 -10.53 -28.08
CA VAL A 484 -3.07 -9.72 -29.13
C VAL A 484 -2.87 -8.25 -28.77
N LEU A 485 -2.20 -7.48 -29.63
CA LEU A 485 -1.93 -6.06 -29.41
C LEU A 485 -2.90 -5.20 -30.22
N CYS A 486 -3.43 -4.16 -29.58
CA CYS A 486 -4.31 -3.16 -30.16
C CYS A 486 -5.42 -3.71 -31.07
N PRO A 487 -6.16 -4.78 -30.68
CA PRO A 487 -7.18 -5.32 -31.55
C PRO A 487 -8.31 -4.32 -31.77
N LYS A 488 -8.87 -4.32 -32.99
CA LYS A 488 -10.09 -3.57 -33.28
C LYS A 488 -11.27 -4.23 -32.56
N VAL A 489 -12.09 -3.43 -31.90
CA VAL A 489 -13.32 -3.87 -31.20
C VAL A 489 -14.49 -3.78 -32.20
N PRO A 490 -15.34 -4.83 -32.33
CA PRO A 490 -15.34 -6.06 -31.55
C PRO A 490 -14.19 -7.02 -31.89
N VAL A 491 -13.60 -7.62 -30.85
CA VAL A 491 -12.52 -8.60 -30.98
C VAL A 491 -13.01 -9.96 -30.49
N SER A 492 -12.68 -11.03 -31.19
CA SER A 492 -12.89 -12.41 -30.74
C SER A 492 -11.54 -13.13 -30.69
N VAL A 493 -11.26 -13.77 -29.57
CA VAL A 493 -10.01 -14.48 -29.31
C VAL A 493 -10.34 -15.93 -28.94
N PRO A 494 -9.75 -16.93 -29.60
CA PRO A 494 -9.99 -18.33 -29.26
C PRO A 494 -9.40 -18.65 -27.88
N ILE A 495 -10.18 -19.33 -27.04
CA ILE A 495 -9.79 -19.76 -25.69
C ILE A 495 -10.25 -21.20 -25.51
N LYS A 496 -9.41 -22.05 -24.92
CA LYS A 496 -9.79 -23.44 -24.63
C LYS A 496 -9.50 -23.76 -23.18
N TYR A 497 -10.50 -24.24 -22.47
CA TYR A 497 -10.36 -24.77 -21.11
C TYR A 497 -10.33 -26.30 -21.15
N SER A 498 -9.50 -26.90 -20.30
CA SER A 498 -9.51 -28.35 -20.01
C SER A 498 -9.22 -28.58 -18.54
N LYS A 499 -9.43 -29.81 -18.05
CA LYS A 499 -9.21 -30.16 -16.63
C LYS A 499 -7.81 -29.75 -16.12
N ASP A 500 -6.79 -29.97 -16.96
CA ASP A 500 -5.41 -29.63 -16.63
C ASP A 500 -5.01 -28.20 -17.05
N HIS A 501 -5.93 -27.46 -17.69
CA HIS A 501 -5.61 -26.17 -18.32
C HIS A 501 -6.72 -25.13 -18.18
N PHE A 502 -6.53 -24.24 -17.21
CA PHE A 502 -7.33 -23.02 -17.06
C PHE A 502 -6.46 -21.78 -17.30
N PRO A 503 -6.44 -21.21 -18.51
CA PRO A 503 -5.66 -20.02 -18.77
C PRO A 503 -6.16 -18.82 -17.95
N VAL A 504 -5.23 -17.94 -17.59
CA VAL A 504 -5.51 -16.61 -17.01
C VAL A 504 -5.46 -15.58 -18.13
N ILE A 505 -6.47 -14.71 -18.17
CA ILE A 505 -6.62 -13.72 -19.24
C ILE A 505 -6.39 -12.34 -18.64
N PHE A 506 -5.48 -11.58 -19.23
CA PHE A 506 -5.20 -10.20 -18.88
C PHE A 506 -5.63 -9.29 -20.03
N ILE A 507 -6.40 -8.25 -19.74
CA ILE A 507 -6.88 -7.29 -20.73
C ILE A 507 -6.53 -5.88 -20.26
N ASN A 508 -5.65 -5.18 -20.98
CA ASN A 508 -5.48 -3.74 -20.81
C ASN A 508 -6.47 -3.02 -21.73
N ALA A 509 -7.45 -2.38 -21.12
CA ALA A 509 -8.54 -1.69 -21.79
C ALA A 509 -8.48 -0.19 -21.48
N LYS A 510 -8.81 0.65 -22.45
CA LYS A 510 -8.99 2.10 -22.30
C LYS A 510 -10.45 2.44 -22.52
N MET A 511 -11.08 3.07 -21.54
CA MET A 511 -12.46 3.55 -21.66
C MET A 511 -12.52 4.70 -22.66
N VAL A 512 -13.52 4.69 -23.55
CA VAL A 512 -13.72 5.80 -24.50
C VAL A 512 -14.20 7.06 -23.79
N ARG A 513 -14.37 8.18 -24.51
CA ARG A 513 -14.73 9.48 -23.90
C ARG A 513 -16.11 9.49 -23.25
N LEU A 514 -17.08 8.87 -23.90
CA LEU A 514 -18.48 8.86 -23.54
C LEU A 514 -18.98 7.42 -23.69
N PRO A 515 -18.54 6.49 -22.82
CA PRO A 515 -18.96 5.10 -22.91
C PRO A 515 -20.40 4.98 -22.42
N THR A 516 -21.24 4.27 -23.18
CA THR A 516 -22.58 3.85 -22.75
C THR A 516 -22.50 2.47 -22.09
N ALA A 517 -21.98 1.49 -22.83
CA ALA A 517 -21.66 0.17 -22.30
C ALA A 517 -20.61 -0.56 -23.13
N PHE A 518 -19.90 -1.49 -22.50
CA PHE A 518 -19.14 -2.52 -23.20
C PHE A 518 -19.39 -3.90 -22.59
N GLU A 519 -19.07 -4.94 -23.34
CA GLU A 519 -19.39 -6.32 -23.02
C GLU A 519 -18.15 -7.21 -23.16
N ILE A 520 -17.97 -8.13 -22.22
CA ILE A 520 -17.02 -9.24 -22.30
C ILE A 520 -17.81 -10.54 -22.24
N ASP A 521 -17.75 -11.31 -23.31
CA ASP A 521 -18.49 -12.55 -23.49
C ASP A 521 -17.55 -13.75 -23.59
N PHE A 522 -17.91 -14.85 -22.93
CA PHE A 522 -17.33 -16.18 -23.12
C PHE A 522 -18.36 -17.06 -23.80
N LEU A 523 -18.05 -17.50 -25.03
CA LEU A 523 -18.94 -18.23 -25.91
C LEU A 523 -18.65 -19.73 -25.86
N ALA A 524 -19.71 -20.53 -25.89
CA ALA A 524 -19.65 -21.99 -26.00
C ALA A 524 -20.54 -22.41 -27.18
N GLY A 525 -19.98 -22.43 -28.39
CA GLY A 525 -20.76 -22.56 -29.62
C GLY A 525 -21.74 -21.40 -29.82
N GLU A 526 -23.04 -21.68 -29.88
CA GLU A 526 -24.10 -20.66 -30.04
C GLU A 526 -24.58 -20.04 -28.71
N ASP A 527 -24.15 -20.62 -27.60
CA ASP A 527 -24.50 -20.20 -26.25
C ASP A 527 -23.42 -19.28 -25.65
N ILE A 528 -23.79 -18.61 -24.55
CA ILE A 528 -22.91 -17.67 -23.85
C ILE A 528 -22.76 -18.15 -22.41
N ALA A 529 -21.58 -18.67 -22.07
CA ALA A 529 -21.28 -19.18 -20.74
C ALA A 529 -21.19 -18.06 -19.69
N LEU A 530 -20.69 -16.90 -20.09
CA LEU A 530 -20.68 -15.68 -19.27
C LEU A 530 -20.75 -14.47 -20.20
N ARG A 531 -21.77 -13.63 -19.99
CA ARG A 531 -21.83 -12.25 -20.47
C ARG A 531 -21.59 -11.33 -19.30
N SER A 532 -20.66 -10.40 -19.46
CA SER A 532 -20.39 -9.34 -18.50
C SER A 532 -20.58 -7.98 -19.16
N LYS A 533 -21.71 -7.33 -18.87
CA LYS A 533 -22.07 -6.03 -19.43
C LYS A 533 -21.80 -4.93 -18.41
N PHE A 534 -20.94 -3.99 -18.79
CA PHE A 534 -20.53 -2.86 -17.98
C PHE A 534 -21.30 -1.63 -18.44
N ASN A 535 -22.32 -1.23 -17.69
CA ASN A 535 -23.20 -0.10 -18.01
C ASN A 535 -22.73 1.15 -17.26
N PHE A 536 -22.35 2.20 -17.99
CA PHE A 536 -21.81 3.44 -17.42
C PHE A 536 -22.90 4.42 -16.99
N ASP A 537 -24.07 4.38 -17.62
CA ASP A 537 -25.19 5.26 -17.27
C ASP A 537 -25.71 4.91 -15.87
N ASP A 538 -25.91 3.62 -15.62
CA ASP A 538 -26.41 3.10 -14.34
C ASP A 538 -25.29 2.74 -13.36
N GLN A 539 -24.03 2.75 -13.81
CA GLN A 539 -22.85 2.29 -13.04
C GLN A 539 -23.02 0.88 -12.46
N ILE A 540 -23.57 -0.04 -13.26
CA ILE A 540 -23.79 -1.44 -12.86
C ILE A 540 -23.06 -2.40 -13.78
N ILE A 541 -22.73 -3.57 -13.22
CA ILE A 541 -22.19 -4.70 -13.97
C ILE A 541 -23.24 -5.81 -13.98
N VAL A 542 -23.87 -6.01 -15.13
CA VAL A 542 -24.87 -7.06 -15.33
C VAL A 542 -24.16 -8.31 -15.84
N ARG A 543 -24.33 -9.43 -15.13
CA ARG A 543 -23.79 -10.73 -15.56
C ARG A 543 -24.90 -11.74 -15.79
N ASN A 544 -24.78 -12.51 -16.85
CA ASN A 544 -25.74 -13.55 -17.17
C ASN A 544 -25.10 -14.65 -18.03
N ALA A 545 -25.81 -15.74 -18.24
CA ALA A 545 -25.49 -16.76 -19.22
C ALA A 545 -26.71 -16.99 -20.13
N ARG A 546 -26.45 -17.39 -21.38
CA ARG A 546 -27.48 -17.76 -22.34
C ARG A 546 -27.29 -19.23 -22.69
N VAL A 547 -28.28 -20.06 -22.34
CA VAL A 547 -28.26 -21.52 -22.53
C VAL A 547 -29.42 -21.92 -23.43
N ASN A 548 -29.17 -22.68 -24.48
CA ASN A 548 -30.15 -23.03 -25.51
C ASN A 548 -30.91 -21.80 -26.04
N GLY A 549 -30.17 -20.72 -26.25
CA GLY A 549 -30.72 -19.48 -26.77
C GLY A 549 -31.52 -18.61 -25.79
N LYS A 550 -31.75 -19.05 -24.55
CA LYS A 550 -32.51 -18.31 -23.52
C LYS A 550 -31.60 -17.72 -22.44
N TRP A 551 -31.87 -16.48 -22.06
CA TRP A 551 -31.17 -15.81 -20.96
C TRP A 551 -31.59 -16.39 -19.61
N GLY A 552 -30.62 -16.61 -18.74
CA GLY A 552 -30.86 -16.98 -17.35
C GLY A 552 -31.21 -15.78 -16.48
N VAL A 553 -31.15 -15.98 -15.16
CA VAL A 553 -31.34 -14.90 -14.17
C VAL A 553 -30.14 -13.96 -14.17
N GLU A 554 -30.38 -12.66 -14.25
CA GLU A 554 -29.32 -11.66 -14.17
C GLU A 554 -28.74 -11.55 -12.75
N GLU A 555 -27.42 -11.46 -12.67
CA GLU A 555 -26.71 -11.12 -11.45
C GLU A 555 -26.21 -9.68 -11.56
N GLN A 556 -26.59 -8.81 -10.62
CA GLN A 556 -26.18 -7.40 -10.59
C GLN A 556 -25.43 -6.97 -9.32
N ARG A 557 -25.27 -7.87 -8.33
CA ARG A 557 -24.42 -7.64 -7.14
C ARG A 557 -22.96 -7.38 -7.53
N SER A 558 -22.56 -6.12 -7.59
CA SER A 558 -21.16 -5.67 -7.61
C SER A 558 -20.97 -4.73 -6.43
N TYR A 559 -19.80 -4.77 -5.78
CA TYR A 559 -19.52 -3.89 -4.63
C TYR A 559 -19.18 -2.46 -5.04
N CYS A 560 -18.79 -2.25 -6.30
CA CYS A 560 -18.45 -0.95 -6.87
C CYS A 560 -18.36 -1.00 -8.41
N PHE A 561 -18.38 0.17 -9.04
CA PHE A 561 -18.12 0.37 -10.47
C PHE A 561 -16.93 1.32 -10.63
N PRO A 562 -15.69 0.80 -10.75
CA PRO A 562 -14.48 1.60 -10.62
C PRO A 562 -14.04 2.31 -11.90
N PHE A 563 -14.83 2.27 -12.97
CA PHE A 563 -14.38 2.66 -14.30
C PHE A 563 -14.58 4.14 -14.60
N VAL A 564 -13.51 4.82 -15.02
CA VAL A 564 -13.53 6.23 -15.38
C VAL A 564 -13.31 6.39 -16.90
N PRO A 565 -14.17 7.14 -17.62
CA PRO A 565 -13.96 7.44 -19.04
C PRO A 565 -12.57 8.02 -19.32
N GLN A 566 -11.94 7.65 -20.44
CA GLN A 566 -10.56 7.99 -20.85
C GLN A 566 -9.41 7.32 -20.08
N TYR A 567 -9.67 6.61 -18.98
CA TYR A 567 -8.61 5.92 -18.23
C TYR A 567 -8.39 4.50 -18.73
N HIS A 568 -7.22 3.97 -18.39
CA HIS A 568 -6.83 2.60 -18.67
C HIS A 568 -7.14 1.73 -17.45
N GLU A 569 -7.56 0.50 -17.71
CA GLU A 569 -7.93 -0.48 -16.71
C GLU A 569 -7.35 -1.83 -17.09
N ASP A 570 -6.71 -2.48 -16.11
CA ASP A 570 -6.13 -3.80 -16.26
C ASP A 570 -7.08 -4.84 -15.68
N PHE A 571 -7.77 -5.58 -16.55
CA PHE A 571 -8.60 -6.69 -16.13
C PHE A 571 -7.78 -7.96 -16.00
N GLU A 572 -8.00 -8.70 -14.91
CA GLU A 572 -7.55 -10.07 -14.74
C GLU A 572 -8.78 -10.98 -14.61
N ILE A 573 -8.93 -11.91 -15.55
CA ILE A 573 -10.00 -12.89 -15.57
C ILE A 573 -9.38 -14.26 -15.33
N THR A 574 -9.80 -14.89 -14.24
CA THR A 574 -9.44 -16.26 -13.91
C THR A 574 -10.68 -17.15 -14.02
N CYS A 575 -10.46 -18.37 -14.48
CA CYS A 575 -11.48 -19.40 -14.55
C CYS A 575 -10.96 -20.62 -13.76
N ASP A 576 -11.84 -21.27 -13.02
CA ASP A 576 -11.59 -22.59 -12.43
C ASP A 576 -12.76 -23.53 -12.79
N GLU A 577 -12.79 -24.74 -12.22
CA GLU A 577 -13.85 -25.71 -12.50
C GLU A 577 -15.26 -25.26 -12.06
N LYS A 578 -15.37 -24.27 -11.16
CA LYS A 578 -16.63 -23.87 -10.52
C LYS A 578 -17.10 -22.48 -10.97
N ARG A 579 -16.19 -21.57 -11.31
CA ARG A 579 -16.53 -20.16 -11.56
C ARG A 579 -15.53 -19.40 -12.42
N PHE A 580 -16.01 -18.26 -12.92
CA PHE A 580 -15.18 -17.13 -13.29
C PHE A 580 -14.95 -16.20 -12.09
N ALA A 581 -13.76 -15.60 -12.00
CA ALA A 581 -13.48 -14.48 -11.12
C ALA A 581 -12.80 -13.35 -11.91
N VAL A 582 -13.36 -12.14 -11.82
CA VAL A 582 -12.93 -10.97 -12.59
C VAL A 582 -12.48 -9.86 -11.66
N ARG A 583 -11.28 -9.33 -11.93
CA ARG A 583 -10.65 -8.22 -11.21
C ARG A 583 -10.33 -7.07 -12.16
N ALA A 584 -10.29 -5.85 -11.63
CA ALA A 584 -9.73 -4.68 -12.29
C ALA A 584 -8.65 -4.08 -11.38
N GLY A 585 -7.39 -4.10 -11.81
CA GLY A 585 -6.23 -3.86 -10.95
C GLY A 585 -6.24 -4.78 -9.73
N ASP A 586 -6.11 -4.21 -8.53
CA ASP A 586 -6.14 -4.97 -7.27
C ASP A 586 -7.57 -5.29 -6.79
N LEU A 587 -8.59 -4.69 -7.40
CA LEU A 587 -9.98 -4.76 -6.95
C LEU A 587 -10.73 -5.97 -7.56
N HIS A 588 -11.31 -6.81 -6.70
CA HIS A 588 -12.21 -7.88 -7.13
C HIS A 588 -13.58 -7.30 -7.47
N LEU A 589 -14.00 -7.41 -8.74
CA LEU A 589 -15.31 -6.95 -9.19
C LEU A 589 -16.40 -7.96 -8.81
N TYR A 590 -16.27 -9.21 -9.26
CA TYR A 590 -17.24 -10.26 -9.00
C TYR A 590 -16.71 -11.68 -9.27
N SER A 591 -17.46 -12.66 -8.77
CA SER A 591 -17.34 -14.06 -9.17
C SER A 591 -18.66 -14.52 -9.77
N PHE A 592 -18.61 -15.34 -10.82
CA PHE A 592 -19.80 -15.87 -11.49
C PHE A 592 -19.68 -17.40 -11.57
N LEU A 593 -20.62 -18.11 -10.94
CA LEU A 593 -20.65 -19.58 -10.96
C LEU A 593 -21.00 -20.07 -12.37
N HIS A 594 -20.33 -21.13 -12.82
CA HIS A 594 -20.56 -21.69 -14.15
C HIS A 594 -22.00 -22.20 -14.29
N ARG A 595 -22.68 -21.72 -15.32
CA ARG A 595 -23.99 -22.24 -15.77
C ARG A 595 -23.87 -23.13 -17.01
N ILE A 596 -22.75 -23.00 -17.72
CA ILE A 596 -22.29 -23.86 -18.81
C ILE A 596 -20.92 -24.38 -18.41
N GLU A 597 -20.63 -25.64 -18.71
CA GLU A 597 -19.33 -26.22 -18.39
C GLU A 597 -18.19 -25.43 -19.08
N PRO A 598 -17.11 -25.07 -18.35
CA PRO A 598 -16.06 -24.23 -18.89
C PRO A 598 -15.34 -24.87 -20.08
N TYR A 599 -15.33 -26.21 -20.17
CA TYR A 599 -14.69 -26.96 -21.25
C TYR A 599 -15.36 -26.80 -22.62
N LEU A 600 -16.62 -26.33 -22.64
CA LEU A 600 -17.36 -26.06 -23.88
C LEU A 600 -17.04 -24.67 -24.43
N ILE A 601 -16.35 -23.82 -23.67
CA ILE A 601 -16.02 -22.46 -24.07
C ILE A 601 -14.84 -22.48 -25.04
N ASP A 602 -15.03 -21.87 -26.20
CA ASP A 602 -14.05 -21.86 -27.29
C ASP A 602 -13.56 -20.44 -27.65
N THR A 603 -14.28 -19.41 -27.21
CA THR A 603 -14.05 -18.03 -27.67
C THR A 603 -14.36 -17.02 -26.57
N MET A 604 -13.49 -16.02 -26.41
CA MET A 604 -13.80 -14.79 -25.70
C MET A 604 -14.02 -13.66 -26.70
N ARG A 605 -15.11 -12.92 -26.56
CA ARG A 605 -15.46 -11.77 -27.38
C ARG A 605 -15.55 -10.52 -26.53
N ILE A 606 -15.02 -9.41 -27.01
CA ILE A 606 -15.16 -8.09 -26.40
C ILE A 606 -15.79 -7.14 -27.42
N SER A 607 -16.83 -6.40 -27.01
CA SER A 607 -17.59 -5.49 -27.87
C SER A 607 -18.06 -4.25 -27.11
N GLY A 608 -18.51 -3.23 -27.83
CA GLY A 608 -19.03 -1.98 -27.26
C GLY A 608 -17.97 -0.89 -27.06
N ASP A 609 -18.24 0.03 -26.14
CA ASP A 609 -17.55 1.32 -26.00
C ASP A 609 -16.22 1.22 -25.23
N VAL A 610 -15.27 0.47 -25.77
CA VAL A 610 -13.95 0.27 -25.17
C VAL A 610 -12.86 0.14 -26.23
N LYS A 611 -11.65 0.64 -25.94
CA LYS A 611 -10.46 0.41 -26.76
C LYS A 611 -9.56 -0.60 -26.08
N ILE A 612 -9.19 -1.68 -26.76
CA ILE A 612 -8.27 -2.67 -26.18
C ILE A 612 -6.85 -2.38 -26.64
N ILE A 613 -5.94 -2.23 -25.68
CA ILE A 613 -4.52 -2.01 -25.94
C ILE A 613 -3.79 -3.34 -26.04
N LYS A 614 -4.15 -4.30 -25.18
CA LYS A 614 -3.47 -5.59 -25.13
C LYS A 614 -4.35 -6.65 -24.48
N ILE A 615 -4.39 -7.84 -25.07
CA ILE A 615 -4.92 -9.06 -24.47
C ILE A 615 -3.76 -10.05 -24.34
N ARG A 616 -3.58 -10.65 -23.16
CA ARG A 616 -2.64 -11.76 -22.94
C ARG A 616 -3.38 -12.94 -22.35
N ILE A 617 -3.15 -14.11 -22.93
CA ILE A 617 -3.65 -15.37 -22.40
C ILE A 617 -2.44 -16.17 -21.94
N LYS A 618 -2.34 -16.38 -20.63
CA LYS A 618 -1.26 -17.14 -20.00
C LYS A 618 -1.78 -18.48 -19.54
N ARG A 619 -0.95 -19.53 -19.67
CA ARG A 619 -1.25 -20.78 -18.97
C ARG A 619 -1.08 -20.56 -17.47
N LYS A 620 -2.08 -20.95 -16.67
CA LYS A 620 -1.90 -21.09 -15.23
C LYS A 620 -0.96 -22.27 -15.02
N PHE A 621 0.23 -22.03 -14.49
CA PHE A 621 1.13 -23.10 -14.08
C PHE A 621 0.50 -23.81 -12.89
N THR A 622 0.01 -25.03 -13.10
CA THR A 622 -0.23 -25.99 -12.03
C THR A 622 1.13 -26.53 -11.63
N PHE A 623 1.63 -26.09 -10.48
CA PHE A 623 2.81 -26.67 -9.84
C PHE A 623 2.45 -27.95 -9.09
#